data_AF-A0A3B1BN48-F1
#
_entry.id   AF-A0A3B1BN48-F1
#
_cell.length_a   1.000
_cell.length_b   1.000
_cell.length_c   1.000
_cell.angle_alpha   90.00
_cell.angle_beta   90.00
_cell.angle_gamma   90.00
#
_symmetry.space_group_name_H-M   'P 1'
#
loop_
_entity.id
_entity.type
_entity.pdbx_description
1 polymer ?
#
loop_
_entity_poly.entity_id
_entity_poly.type
_entity_poly.pdbx_seq_one_letter_code
_entity_poly.pdbx_strand_id
1 'polypeptide(L)'
;MKAIEMFLKAMVFGILAVATVVSFVSFGAAHPVPWVILALLIGMPILNNKLEERSYVKWKDSYNVGVDLIDEDHMKLMNLINKLKLACRYHTGECYEKQAMEELTEWTKTHFAREERLMQRHEYPGYADHKKLHDAMLTRVATSMKDYEERGHDALVDVAPLVRDWLLTHIRDVDQLYAVYLRDKGLLDNDEIKRCCCEDAPGISCESESKGESESNPKEP
;
A
#
# COMPACT_ATOMS: atom_id res chain seq x y z
N MET A 1 -12.81 -22.29 0.46
CA MET A 1 -13.12 -21.42 1.62
C MET A 1 -13.75 -20.08 1.22
N LYS A 2 -13.20 -19.30 0.28
CA LYS A 2 -13.80 -18.01 -0.15
C LYS A 2 -15.19 -18.11 -0.78
N ALA A 3 -15.45 -19.15 -1.60
CA ALA A 3 -16.78 -19.40 -2.14
C ALA A 3 -17.83 -19.65 -1.03
N ILE A 4 -17.42 -20.30 0.07
CA ILE A 4 -18.28 -20.55 1.24
C ILE A 4 -18.54 -19.23 1.99
N GLU A 5 -17.54 -18.37 2.11
CA GLU A 5 -17.68 -17.07 2.78
C GLU A 5 -18.56 -16.09 1.99
N MET A 6 -18.39 -16.03 0.66
CA MET A 6 -19.27 -15.28 -0.24
C MET A 6 -20.70 -15.81 -0.21
N PHE A 7 -20.84 -17.14 -0.20
CA PHE A 7 -22.14 -17.79 -0.08
C PHE A 7 -22.81 -17.52 1.27
N LEU A 8 -22.07 -17.56 2.38
CA LEU A 8 -22.55 -17.21 3.72
C LEU A 8 -23.00 -15.75 3.79
N LYS A 9 -22.22 -14.80 3.25
CA LYS A 9 -22.59 -13.38 3.20
C LYS A 9 -23.87 -13.17 2.38
N ALA A 10 -23.98 -13.83 1.22
CA ALA A 10 -25.19 -13.78 0.38
C ALA A 10 -26.40 -14.42 1.09
N MET A 11 -26.20 -15.51 1.82
CA MET A 11 -27.26 -16.18 2.59
C MET A 11 -27.76 -15.29 3.73
N VAL A 12 -26.87 -14.64 4.47
CA VAL A 12 -27.22 -13.70 5.55
C VAL A 12 -27.98 -12.49 5.00
N PHE A 13 -27.53 -11.91 3.87
CA PHE A 13 -28.23 -10.82 3.21
C PHE A 13 -29.64 -11.24 2.75
N GLY A 14 -29.77 -12.44 2.17
CA GLY A 14 -31.06 -13.02 1.78
C GLY A 14 -32.00 -13.22 2.97
N ILE A 15 -31.48 -13.74 4.10
CA ILE A 15 -32.26 -13.93 5.34
C ILE A 15 -32.76 -12.58 5.87
N LEU A 16 -31.90 -11.55 5.91
CA LEU A 16 -32.28 -10.21 6.36
C LEU A 16 -33.33 -9.57 5.43
N ALA A 17 -33.24 -9.80 4.11
CA ALA A 17 -34.22 -9.30 3.15
C ALA A 17 -35.61 -9.90 3.40
N VAL A 18 -35.67 -11.22 3.57
CA VAL A 18 -36.93 -11.93 3.90
C VAL A 18 -37.46 -11.47 5.26
N ALA A 19 -36.61 -11.37 6.28
CA ALA A 19 -37.00 -10.92 7.61
C ALA A 19 -37.56 -9.49 7.62
N THR A 20 -37.03 -8.61 6.77
CA THR A 20 -37.55 -7.24 6.60
C THR A 20 -38.97 -7.27 6.06
N VAL A 21 -39.21 -8.01 4.97
CA VAL A 21 -40.54 -8.14 4.35
C VAL A 21 -41.55 -8.75 5.34
N VAL A 22 -41.17 -9.84 6.01
CA VAL A 22 -42.03 -10.49 7.02
C VAL A 22 -42.37 -9.53 8.16
N SER A 23 -41.38 -8.77 8.66
CA SER A 23 -41.60 -7.83 9.75
C SER A 23 -42.56 -6.69 9.38
N PHE A 24 -42.47 -6.16 8.15
CA PHE A 24 -43.42 -5.15 7.66
C PHE A 24 -44.85 -5.70 7.57
N VAL A 25 -45.02 -6.95 7.13
CA VAL A 25 -46.33 -7.60 7.03
C VAL A 25 -46.92 -7.89 8.42
N SER A 26 -46.11 -8.35 9.38
CA SER A 26 -46.59 -8.75 10.71
C SER A 26 -46.82 -7.58 11.67
N PHE A 27 -45.97 -6.55 11.64
CA PHE A 27 -45.99 -5.47 12.63
C PHE A 27 -46.40 -4.11 12.06
N GLY A 28 -46.42 -3.96 10.72
CA GLY A 28 -46.72 -2.70 10.06
C GLY A 28 -45.61 -1.65 10.17
N ALA A 29 -45.71 -0.60 9.35
CA ALA A 29 -44.69 0.45 9.25
C ALA A 29 -44.58 1.38 10.48
N ALA A 30 -45.58 1.34 11.38
CA ALA A 30 -45.58 2.13 12.61
C ALA A 30 -44.70 1.51 13.72
N HIS A 31 -44.34 0.22 13.58
CA HIS A 31 -43.46 -0.46 14.52
C HIS A 31 -41.98 -0.20 14.16
N PRO A 32 -41.06 -0.08 15.13
CA PRO A 32 -39.65 0.25 14.83
C PRO A 32 -38.84 -0.93 14.27
N VAL A 33 -39.25 -2.18 14.52
CA VAL A 33 -38.49 -3.38 14.15
C VAL A 33 -38.20 -3.51 12.64
N PRO A 34 -39.17 -3.34 11.72
CA PRO A 34 -38.90 -3.44 10.29
C PRO A 34 -37.87 -2.40 9.80
N TRP A 35 -37.87 -1.20 10.38
CA TRP A 35 -36.91 -0.14 10.07
C TRP A 35 -35.50 -0.42 10.60
N VAL A 36 -35.38 -1.04 11.78
CA VAL A 36 -34.08 -1.46 12.33
C VAL A 36 -33.45 -2.55 11.46
N ILE A 37 -34.23 -3.55 11.02
CA ILE A 37 -33.73 -4.63 10.16
C ILE A 37 -33.37 -4.08 8.77
N LEU A 38 -34.17 -3.17 8.22
CA LEU A 38 -33.86 -2.49 6.95
C LEU A 38 -32.57 -1.66 7.06
N ALA A 39 -32.37 -0.93 8.14
CA ALA A 39 -31.13 -0.19 8.39
C ALA A 39 -29.90 -1.12 8.52
N LEU A 40 -30.05 -2.29 9.14
CA LEU A 40 -29.00 -3.31 9.20
C LEU A 40 -28.71 -3.90 7.81
N LEU A 41 -29.73 -4.15 6.99
CA LEU A 41 -29.59 -4.68 5.63
C LEU A 41 -28.89 -3.69 4.70
N ILE A 42 -29.23 -2.40 4.79
CA ILE A 42 -28.59 -1.32 4.02
C ILE A 42 -27.18 -1.03 4.57
N GLY A 43 -27.00 -1.14 5.89
CA GLY A 43 -25.72 -0.93 6.55
C GLY A 43 -24.71 -2.04 6.32
N MET A 44 -25.14 -3.29 6.08
CA MET A 44 -24.26 -4.45 5.96
C MET A 44 -23.24 -4.35 4.79
N PRO A 45 -23.61 -3.93 3.56
CA PRO A 45 -22.63 -3.66 2.50
C PRO A 45 -21.64 -2.55 2.86
N ILE A 46 -22.09 -1.49 3.53
CA ILE A 46 -21.25 -0.36 3.94
C ILE A 46 -20.27 -0.79 5.04
N LEU A 47 -20.73 -1.60 6.00
CA LEU A 47 -19.90 -2.17 7.06
C LEU A 47 -18.88 -3.15 6.49
N ASN A 48 -19.29 -4.03 5.57
CA ASN A 48 -18.37 -4.96 4.91
C ASN A 48 -17.31 -4.24 4.09
N ASN A 49 -17.67 -3.20 3.33
CA ASN A 49 -16.69 -2.43 2.57
C ASN A 49 -15.70 -1.73 3.50
N LYS A 50 -16.15 -1.12 4.61
CA LYS A 50 -15.25 -0.52 5.61
C LYS A 50 -14.41 -1.55 6.40
N LEU A 51 -14.89 -2.79 6.56
CA LEU A 51 -14.17 -3.87 7.23
C LEU A 51 -13.16 -4.56 6.29
N GLU A 52 -13.45 -4.62 4.99
CA GLU A 52 -12.56 -5.15 3.96
C GLU A 52 -11.47 -4.15 3.52
N GLU A 53 -11.65 -2.86 3.80
CA GLU A 53 -10.69 -1.77 3.60
C GLU A 53 -9.60 -1.69 4.69
N ARG A 54 -9.24 -2.81 5.31
CA ARG A 54 -7.96 -2.87 6.04
C ARG A 54 -6.86 -3.07 5.00
N SER A 55 -6.24 -1.97 4.60
CA SER A 55 -5.04 -1.99 3.78
C SER A 55 -4.03 -3.01 4.34
N TYR A 56 -3.45 -3.80 3.43
CA TYR A 56 -2.55 -4.91 3.76
C TYR A 56 -1.33 -4.44 4.54
N VAL A 57 -0.90 -3.20 4.26
CA VAL A 57 0.13 -2.45 4.98
C VAL A 57 -0.41 -1.06 5.29
N LYS A 58 -0.03 -0.52 6.45
CA LYS A 58 -0.36 0.83 6.90
C LYS A 58 0.90 1.57 7.32
N TRP A 59 1.01 2.82 6.90
CA TRP A 59 2.03 3.73 7.41
C TRP A 59 1.87 3.91 8.92
N LYS A 60 3.01 4.10 9.59
CA LYS A 60 3.14 4.39 11.02
C LYS A 60 4.35 5.30 11.18
N ASP A 61 4.28 6.23 12.13
CA ASP A 61 5.37 7.18 12.37
C ASP A 61 6.70 6.49 12.76
N SER A 62 6.65 5.25 13.23
CA SER A 62 7.84 4.43 13.50
C SER A 62 8.64 4.05 12.25
N TYR A 63 8.08 4.25 11.05
CA TYR A 63 8.77 4.02 9.78
C TYR A 63 9.49 5.26 9.27
N ASN A 64 9.25 6.44 9.86
CA ASN A 64 9.92 7.67 9.45
C ASN A 64 11.43 7.52 9.63
N VAL A 65 12.19 7.73 8.56
CA VAL A 65 13.64 7.91 8.60
C VAL A 65 14.01 9.37 8.83
N GLY A 66 13.06 10.30 8.68
CA GLY A 66 13.27 11.73 8.89
C GLY A 66 13.89 12.42 7.67
N VAL A 67 13.73 11.82 6.50
CA VAL A 67 14.06 12.37 5.19
C VAL A 67 12.78 12.33 4.37
N ASP A 68 12.15 13.48 4.18
CA ASP A 68 10.77 13.58 3.68
C ASP A 68 10.59 12.86 2.34
N LEU A 69 11.55 13.01 1.43
CA LEU A 69 11.53 12.35 0.12
C LEU A 69 11.57 10.82 0.22
N ILE A 70 12.32 10.28 1.18
CA ILE A 70 12.42 8.84 1.40
C ILE A 70 11.16 8.33 2.10
N ASP A 71 10.66 9.07 3.10
CA ASP A 71 9.41 8.73 3.78
C ASP A 71 8.23 8.70 2.80
N GLU A 72 8.19 9.64 1.85
CA GLU A 72 7.26 9.64 0.70
C GLU A 72 7.42 8.41 -0.19
N ASP A 73 8.65 8.02 -0.51
CA ASP A 73 8.92 6.83 -1.30
C ASP A 73 8.44 5.56 -0.60
N HIS A 74 8.71 5.40 0.71
CA HIS A 74 8.25 4.27 1.50
C HIS A 74 6.72 4.23 1.57
N MET A 75 6.05 5.37 1.77
CA MET A 75 4.58 5.45 1.73
C MET A 75 4.02 5.01 0.38
N LYS A 76 4.65 5.44 -0.72
CA LYS A 76 4.25 5.03 -2.07
C LYS A 76 4.49 3.54 -2.31
N LEU A 77 5.60 2.97 -1.86
CA LEU A 77 5.85 1.52 -1.92
C LEU A 77 4.79 0.74 -1.15
N MET A 78 4.40 1.16 0.06
CA MET A 78 3.32 0.53 0.81
C MET A 78 1.98 0.58 0.07
N ASN A 79 1.69 1.69 -0.61
CA ASN A 79 0.49 1.81 -1.45
C ASN A 79 0.52 0.89 -2.68
N LEU A 80 1.67 0.76 -3.34
CA LEU A 80 1.84 -0.18 -4.46
C LEU A 80 1.72 -1.64 -4.00
N ILE A 81 2.24 -1.98 -2.82
CA ILE A 81 2.05 -3.30 -2.18
C ILE A 81 0.56 -3.54 -1.89
N ASN A 82 -0.18 -2.53 -1.43
CA ASN A 82 -1.62 -2.62 -1.22
C ASN A 82 -2.37 -2.87 -2.53
N LYS A 83 -2.00 -2.19 -3.64
CA LYS A 83 -2.55 -2.45 -4.98
C LYS A 83 -2.26 -3.88 -5.45
N LEU A 84 -1.03 -4.35 -5.30
CA LEU A 84 -0.65 -5.71 -5.65
C LEU A 84 -1.46 -6.74 -4.84
N LYS A 85 -1.67 -6.47 -3.54
CA LYS A 85 -2.50 -7.34 -2.70
C LYS A 85 -3.96 -7.35 -3.15
N LEU A 86 -4.48 -6.22 -3.63
CA LEU A 86 -5.81 -6.13 -4.19
C LEU A 86 -5.94 -6.99 -5.45
N ALA A 87 -4.95 -6.90 -6.36
CA ALA A 87 -4.88 -7.71 -7.56
C ALA A 87 -4.89 -9.21 -7.25
N CYS A 88 -4.05 -9.64 -6.29
CA CYS A 88 -4.03 -11.01 -5.75
C CYS A 88 -5.37 -11.43 -5.12
N ARG A 89 -6.05 -10.52 -4.41
CA ARG A 89 -7.31 -10.87 -3.73
C ARG A 89 -8.46 -11.08 -4.70
N TYR A 90 -8.57 -10.24 -5.73
CA TYR A 90 -9.76 -10.14 -6.57
C TYR A 90 -9.61 -10.72 -7.98
N HIS A 91 -8.44 -11.29 -8.34
CA HIS A 91 -8.20 -11.85 -9.68
C HIS A 91 -8.56 -10.84 -10.77
N THR A 92 -7.93 -9.67 -10.69
CA THR A 92 -8.24 -8.48 -11.52
C THR A 92 -7.89 -8.66 -13.00
N GLY A 93 -7.29 -9.79 -13.37
CA GLY A 93 -6.87 -10.11 -14.73
C GLY A 93 -5.41 -9.74 -14.97
N GLU A 94 -4.80 -10.44 -15.93
CA GLU A 94 -3.36 -10.43 -16.21
C GLU A 94 -2.82 -9.02 -16.48
N CYS A 95 -3.55 -8.20 -17.25
CA CYS A 95 -3.11 -6.84 -17.58
C CYS A 95 -2.93 -5.97 -16.33
N TYR A 96 -3.90 -5.99 -15.40
CA TYR A 96 -3.83 -5.22 -14.16
C TYR A 96 -2.76 -5.77 -13.21
N GLU A 97 -2.64 -7.09 -13.12
CA GLU A 97 -1.65 -7.76 -12.28
C GLU A 97 -0.21 -7.44 -12.73
N LYS A 98 0.07 -7.53 -14.03
CA LYS A 98 1.36 -7.14 -14.62
C LYS A 98 1.67 -5.68 -14.35
N GLN A 99 0.71 -4.79 -14.62
CA GLN A 99 0.88 -3.36 -14.36
C GLN A 99 1.22 -3.09 -12.87
N ALA A 100 0.51 -3.72 -11.94
CA ALA A 100 0.76 -3.53 -10.51
C ALA A 100 2.16 -4.00 -10.09
N MET A 101 2.65 -5.11 -10.66
CA MET A 101 4.02 -5.58 -10.40
C MET A 101 5.08 -4.70 -11.04
N GLU A 102 4.85 -4.24 -12.26
CA GLU A 102 5.74 -3.33 -12.99
C GLU A 102 5.88 -1.98 -12.26
N GLU A 103 4.75 -1.36 -11.87
CA GLU A 103 4.74 -0.13 -11.08
C GLU A 103 5.53 -0.29 -9.77
N LEU A 104 5.29 -1.39 -9.05
CA LEU A 104 6.00 -1.69 -7.79
C LEU A 104 7.51 -1.87 -8.02
N THR A 105 7.88 -2.62 -9.06
CA THR A 105 9.28 -2.92 -9.38
C THR A 105 10.03 -1.65 -9.77
N GLU A 106 9.43 -0.82 -10.62
CA GLU A 106 10.08 0.39 -11.11
C GLU A 106 10.23 1.45 -10.01
N TRP A 107 9.22 1.59 -9.16
CA TRP A 107 9.32 2.48 -8.00
C TRP A 107 10.35 1.98 -6.97
N THR A 108 10.46 0.66 -6.78
CA THR A 108 11.48 0.06 -5.90
C THR A 108 12.89 0.39 -6.38
N LYS A 109 13.17 0.26 -7.69
CA LYS A 109 14.48 0.64 -8.24
C LYS A 109 14.78 2.13 -8.06
N THR A 110 13.77 2.97 -8.29
CA THR A 110 13.91 4.42 -8.15
C THR A 110 14.24 4.81 -6.71
N HIS A 111 13.50 4.25 -5.76
CA HIS A 111 13.71 4.44 -4.33
C HIS A 111 15.11 3.99 -3.90
N PHE A 112 15.53 2.77 -4.25
CA PHE A 112 16.88 2.27 -3.94
C PHE A 112 17.97 3.16 -4.53
N ALA A 113 17.82 3.61 -5.78
CA ALA A 113 18.79 4.51 -6.40
C ALA A 113 18.90 5.85 -5.66
N ARG A 114 17.82 6.37 -5.09
CA ARG A 114 17.85 7.60 -4.27
C ARG A 114 18.58 7.39 -2.95
N GLU A 115 18.26 6.32 -2.23
CA GLU A 115 18.95 5.98 -0.97
C GLU A 115 20.44 5.71 -1.21
N GLU A 116 20.78 4.96 -2.26
CA GLU A 116 22.16 4.67 -2.63
C GLU A 116 22.95 5.95 -2.91
N ARG A 117 22.38 6.88 -3.67
CA ARG A 117 23.00 8.21 -3.92
C ARG A 117 23.17 9.01 -2.63
N LEU A 118 22.14 9.04 -1.79
CA LEU A 118 22.18 9.74 -0.51
C LEU A 118 23.30 9.20 0.38
N MET A 119 23.36 7.87 0.54
CA MET A 119 24.38 7.18 1.31
C MET A 119 25.79 7.41 0.75
N GLN A 120 25.96 7.35 -0.58
CA GLN A 120 27.27 7.60 -1.21
C GLN A 120 27.74 9.05 -1.02
N ARG A 121 26.84 10.02 -1.21
CA ARG A 121 27.18 11.45 -1.08
C ARG A 121 27.67 11.82 0.30
N HIS A 122 27.05 11.25 1.33
CA HIS A 122 27.42 11.51 2.72
C HIS A 122 28.40 10.47 3.30
N GLU A 123 29.01 9.67 2.43
CA GLU A 123 30.04 8.68 2.78
C GLU A 123 29.59 7.72 3.90
N TYR A 124 28.32 7.28 3.86
CA TYR A 124 27.76 6.38 4.85
C TYR A 124 28.56 5.06 4.88
N PRO A 125 29.19 4.68 6.01
CA PRO A 125 30.08 3.51 6.05
C PRO A 125 29.40 2.18 5.72
N GLY A 126 28.10 2.06 5.99
CA GLY A 126 27.30 0.85 5.74
C GLY A 126 26.79 0.71 4.29
N TYR A 127 27.14 1.63 3.39
CA TYR A 127 26.61 1.66 2.01
C TYR A 127 26.77 0.33 1.27
N ALA A 128 27.96 -0.26 1.31
CA ALA A 128 28.26 -1.47 0.53
C ALA A 128 27.40 -2.67 0.95
N ASP A 129 27.09 -2.81 2.24
CA ASP A 129 26.25 -3.90 2.73
C ASP A 129 24.76 -3.60 2.53
N HIS A 130 24.35 -2.33 2.67
CA HIS A 130 23.00 -1.89 2.34
C HIS A 130 22.68 -2.19 0.86
N LYS A 131 23.57 -1.79 -0.06
CA LYS A 131 23.40 -2.03 -1.49
C LYS A 131 23.24 -3.51 -1.83
N LYS A 132 23.98 -4.41 -1.16
CA LYS A 132 23.82 -5.86 -1.38
C LYS A 132 22.40 -6.34 -1.05
N LEU A 133 21.76 -5.76 -0.04
CA LEU A 133 20.37 -6.09 0.30
C LEU A 133 19.41 -5.63 -0.80
N HIS A 134 19.63 -4.44 -1.36
CA HIS A 134 18.87 -3.93 -2.52
C HIS A 134 19.03 -4.84 -3.73
N ASP A 135 20.26 -5.16 -4.12
CA ASP A 135 20.56 -6.01 -5.28
C ASP A 135 19.96 -7.42 -5.10
N ALA A 136 20.01 -7.97 -3.88
CA ALA A 136 19.38 -9.25 -3.55
C ALA A 136 17.86 -9.18 -3.68
N MET A 137 17.22 -8.09 -3.21
CA MET A 137 15.78 -7.93 -3.32
C MET A 137 15.33 -7.76 -4.77
N LEU A 138 16.02 -6.95 -5.57
CA LEU A 138 15.75 -6.81 -7.01
C LEU A 138 15.86 -8.15 -7.74
N THR A 139 16.85 -8.98 -7.37
CA THR A 139 16.99 -10.34 -7.92
C THR A 139 15.79 -11.21 -7.55
N ARG A 140 15.32 -11.16 -6.29
CA ARG A 140 14.14 -11.93 -5.84
C ARG A 140 12.85 -11.49 -6.54
N VAL A 141 12.67 -10.19 -6.77
CA VAL A 141 11.54 -9.65 -7.53
C VAL A 141 11.60 -10.11 -8.98
N ALA A 142 12.78 -10.08 -9.61
CA ALA A 142 12.96 -10.56 -10.98
C ALA A 142 12.64 -12.06 -11.12
N THR A 143 13.04 -12.89 -10.15
CA THR A 143 12.64 -14.31 -10.11
C THR A 143 11.12 -14.45 -9.95
N SER A 144 10.51 -13.65 -9.08
CA SER A 144 9.06 -13.67 -8.86
C SER A 144 8.25 -13.29 -10.12
N MET A 145 8.78 -12.38 -10.95
CA MET A 145 8.18 -12.02 -12.24
C MET A 145 8.22 -13.20 -13.22
N LYS A 146 9.32 -13.96 -13.26
CA LYS A 146 9.41 -15.19 -14.07
C LYS A 146 8.43 -16.26 -13.59
N ASP A 147 8.33 -16.46 -12.28
CA ASP A 147 7.36 -17.38 -11.70
C ASP A 147 5.91 -16.99 -12.06
N TYR A 148 5.63 -15.69 -12.17
CA TYR A 148 4.33 -15.21 -12.64
C TYR A 148 4.09 -15.52 -14.13
N GLU A 149 5.10 -15.44 -14.98
CA GLU A 149 4.98 -15.84 -16.39
C GLU A 149 4.63 -17.34 -16.53
N GLU A 150 5.08 -18.17 -15.60
CA GLU A 150 4.83 -19.62 -15.61
C GLU A 150 3.52 -20.02 -14.90
N ARG A 151 3.25 -19.44 -13.73
CA ARG A 151 2.11 -19.82 -12.85
C ARG A 151 0.93 -18.86 -12.91
N GLY A 152 1.08 -17.70 -13.55
CA GLY A 152 0.06 -16.65 -13.59
C GLY A 152 -0.32 -16.16 -12.19
N HIS A 153 -1.63 -15.95 -12.00
CA HIS A 153 -2.21 -15.40 -10.77
C HIS A 153 -1.71 -16.09 -9.47
N ASP A 154 -1.50 -17.41 -9.51
CA ASP A 154 -1.10 -18.19 -8.33
C ASP A 154 0.27 -17.76 -7.78
N ALA A 155 1.16 -17.20 -8.60
CA ALA A 155 2.44 -16.67 -8.13
C ALA A 155 2.26 -15.46 -7.19
N LEU A 156 1.23 -14.63 -7.39
CA LEU A 156 1.01 -13.38 -6.62
C LEU A 156 0.77 -13.63 -5.13
N VAL A 157 0.32 -14.84 -4.78
CA VAL A 157 0.11 -15.26 -3.39
C VAL A 157 1.43 -15.23 -2.61
N ASP A 158 2.54 -15.53 -3.28
CA ASP A 158 3.89 -15.57 -2.71
C ASP A 158 4.58 -14.19 -2.77
N VAL A 159 4.35 -13.43 -3.84
CA VAL A 159 5.04 -12.14 -4.09
C VAL A 159 4.62 -11.06 -3.09
N ALA A 160 3.32 -10.88 -2.85
CA ALA A 160 2.84 -9.79 -2.01
C ALA A 160 3.37 -9.87 -0.56
N PRO A 161 3.35 -11.03 0.13
CA PRO A 161 4.00 -11.19 1.44
C PRO A 161 5.50 -10.98 1.41
N LEU A 162 6.18 -11.51 0.38
CA LEU A 162 7.64 -11.38 0.24
C LEU A 162 8.08 -9.92 0.19
N VAL A 163 7.44 -9.09 -0.65
CA VAL A 163 7.81 -7.68 -0.78
C VAL A 163 7.42 -6.88 0.46
N ARG A 164 6.25 -7.14 1.04
CA ARG A 164 5.81 -6.51 2.30
C ARG A 164 6.80 -6.76 3.43
N ASP A 165 7.10 -8.03 3.70
CA ASP A 165 7.87 -8.41 4.89
C ASP A 165 9.30 -7.92 4.78
N TRP A 166 9.86 -7.97 3.57
CA TRP A 166 11.16 -7.38 3.28
C TRP A 166 11.15 -5.87 3.51
N LEU A 167 10.21 -5.12 2.92
CA LEU A 167 10.16 -3.65 3.06
C LEU A 167 10.05 -3.23 4.53
N LEU A 168 9.10 -3.80 5.29
CA LEU A 168 8.89 -3.41 6.69
C LEU A 168 10.09 -3.72 7.59
N THR A 169 10.80 -4.80 7.31
CA THR A 169 12.00 -5.19 8.05
C THR A 169 13.19 -4.32 7.65
N HIS A 170 13.35 -4.06 6.35
CA HIS A 170 14.42 -3.24 5.79
C HIS A 170 14.35 -1.79 6.31
N ILE A 171 13.16 -1.17 6.26
CA ILE A 171 12.95 0.16 6.83
C ILE A 171 13.38 0.19 8.30
N ARG A 172 12.85 -0.73 9.10
CA ARG A 172 13.05 -0.74 10.56
C ARG A 172 14.51 -0.99 10.95
N ASP A 173 15.17 -1.95 10.29
CA ASP A 173 16.44 -2.50 10.77
C ASP A 173 17.66 -1.99 9.97
N VAL A 174 17.44 -1.44 8.77
CA VAL A 174 18.51 -1.05 7.85
C VAL A 174 18.43 0.43 7.50
N ASP A 175 17.28 0.94 7.05
CA ASP A 175 17.16 2.36 6.63
C ASP A 175 17.33 3.32 7.80
N GLN A 176 16.83 2.94 8.97
CA GLN A 176 17.05 3.68 10.22
C GLN A 176 18.54 3.91 10.54
N LEU A 177 19.44 3.04 10.09
CA LEU A 177 20.87 3.15 10.41
C LEU A 177 21.54 4.33 9.69
N TYR A 178 21.26 4.52 8.40
CA TYR A 178 21.81 5.68 7.70
C TYR A 178 21.13 6.96 8.19
N ALA A 179 19.85 6.90 8.58
CA ALA A 179 19.13 8.05 9.12
C ALA A 179 19.75 8.57 10.42
N VAL A 180 20.09 7.67 11.33
CA VAL A 180 20.83 8.01 12.56
C VAL A 180 22.18 8.63 12.21
N TYR A 181 22.92 8.04 11.28
CA TYR A 181 24.21 8.58 10.83
C TYR A 181 24.09 10.02 10.29
N LEU A 182 23.12 10.28 9.40
CA LEU A 182 22.89 11.61 8.84
C LEU A 182 22.49 12.61 9.92
N ARG A 183 21.63 12.20 10.87
CA ARG A 183 21.20 13.02 11.99
C ARG A 183 22.37 13.42 12.89
N ASP A 184 23.20 12.46 13.28
CA ASP A 184 24.35 12.69 14.15
C ASP A 184 25.40 13.60 13.50
N LYS A 185 25.44 13.64 12.17
CA LYS A 185 26.29 14.55 11.38
C LYS A 185 25.65 15.90 11.10
N GLY A 186 24.38 16.11 11.46
CA GLY A 186 23.65 17.34 11.14
C GLY A 186 23.37 17.50 9.64
N LEU A 187 23.25 16.38 8.90
CA LEU A 187 23.07 16.32 7.45
C LEU A 187 21.62 16.05 7.03
N LEU A 188 20.68 16.05 7.98
CA LEU A 188 19.24 15.96 7.70
C LEU A 188 18.67 17.36 7.35
N ASP A 189 19.06 17.86 6.18
CA ASP A 189 18.42 19.01 5.55
C ASP A 189 17.58 18.51 4.35
N ASN A 190 16.25 18.55 4.50
CA ASN A 190 15.32 18.06 3.48
C ASN A 190 15.42 18.84 2.15
N ASP A 191 15.75 20.13 2.18
CA ASP A 191 15.90 20.92 0.95
C ASP A 191 17.17 20.52 0.19
N GLU A 192 18.28 20.32 0.92
CA GLU A 192 19.53 19.85 0.34
C GLU A 192 19.42 18.41 -0.19
N ILE A 193 18.78 17.52 0.59
CA ILE A 193 18.59 16.13 0.19
C ILE A 193 17.67 16.03 -1.02
N LYS A 194 16.58 16.79 -1.07
CA LYS A 194 15.69 16.82 -2.23
C LYS A 194 16.44 17.26 -3.49
N ARG A 195 17.23 18.32 -3.40
CA ARG A 195 18.11 18.76 -4.49
C ARG A 195 19.07 17.65 -4.93
N CYS A 196 19.73 16.98 -3.98
CA CYS A 196 20.66 15.87 -4.22
C CYS A 196 20.02 14.71 -4.99
N CYS A 197 18.86 14.26 -4.54
CA CYS A 197 18.19 13.09 -5.07
C CYS A 197 17.43 13.38 -6.38
N CYS A 198 17.17 14.65 -6.71
CA CYS A 198 16.34 15.05 -7.84
C CYS A 198 17.06 15.74 -9.00
N GLU A 199 18.00 16.65 -8.73
CA GLU A 199 18.57 17.50 -9.79
C GLU A 199 19.73 16.82 -10.53
N ASP A 200 20.41 15.87 -9.89
CA ASP A 200 21.61 15.21 -10.43
C ASP A 200 21.31 13.85 -11.13
N ALA A 201 20.04 13.55 -11.44
CA ALA A 201 19.62 12.25 -11.96
C ALA A 201 18.84 12.34 -13.29
N PRO A 202 19.42 11.98 -14.45
CA PRO A 202 18.66 11.87 -15.69
C PRO A 202 17.66 10.71 -15.60
N GLY A 203 16.36 11.01 -15.71
CA GLY A 203 15.29 10.01 -15.85
C GLY A 203 14.54 9.62 -14.57
N ILE A 204 14.86 10.17 -13.40
CA ILE A 204 14.11 9.94 -12.16
C ILE A 204 13.16 11.13 -11.93
N SER A 205 11.85 10.92 -12.07
CA SER A 205 10.87 11.99 -11.83
C SER A 205 10.70 12.25 -10.33
N CYS A 206 10.77 13.53 -9.94
CA CYS A 206 10.60 13.98 -8.56
C CYS A 206 9.21 14.54 -8.25
N GLU A 207 8.25 14.26 -9.12
CA GLU A 207 6.86 14.65 -8.90
C GLU A 207 6.23 13.67 -7.90
N SER A 208 6.12 14.13 -6.66
CA SER A 208 5.09 13.65 -5.75
C SER A 208 3.75 13.94 -6.42
N GLU A 209 3.10 12.92 -6.99
CA GLU A 209 1.68 13.02 -7.36
C GLU A 209 0.84 13.10 -6.08
N SER A 210 0.89 14.25 -5.42
CA SER A 210 0.05 14.63 -4.27
C SER A 210 -0.66 15.93 -4.58
N LYS A 211 -1.37 15.98 -5.71
CA LYS A 211 -2.51 16.90 -5.86
C LYS A 211 -3.81 16.13 -5.58
N GLY A 212 -4.05 15.89 -4.29
CA GLY A 212 -5.41 15.82 -3.79
C GLY A 212 -5.92 17.26 -3.70
N GLU A 213 -6.88 17.63 -4.54
CA GLU A 213 -7.59 18.91 -4.45
C GLU A 213 -8.16 19.09 -3.03
N SER A 214 -7.57 20.03 -2.30
CA SER A 214 -8.26 20.73 -1.21
C SER A 214 -8.56 22.14 -1.68
N GLU A 215 -9.55 22.29 -2.55
CA GLU A 215 -10.11 23.60 -2.85
C GLU A 215 -11.10 24.00 -1.75
N SER A 216 -10.54 24.73 -0.79
CA SER A 216 -11.04 26.01 -0.27
C SER A 216 -12.54 26.28 -0.37
N ASN A 217 -13.17 26.21 0.80
CA ASN A 217 -14.29 27.02 1.26
C ASN A 217 -14.24 28.48 0.76
N PRO A 218 -15.26 29.00 0.03
CA PRO A 218 -15.49 30.42 -0.09
C PRO A 218 -16.46 30.90 0.99
N LYS A 219 -15.96 31.83 1.79
CA LYS A 219 -16.70 32.67 2.73
C LYS A 219 -17.93 33.28 2.05
N GLU A 220 -19.02 33.31 2.82
CA GLU A 220 -20.16 34.22 2.66
C GLU A 220 -19.72 35.69 2.50
N PRO A 221 -20.54 36.48 1.81
CA PRO A 221 -21.29 37.51 2.54
C PRO A 221 -22.81 37.34 2.49
#